data_AF-A0A1B0CG92-F1
#
_entry.id   AF-A0A1B0CG92-F1
#
_cell.length_a   1.000
_cell.length_b   1.000
_cell.length_c   1.000
_cell.angle_alpha   90.00
_cell.angle_beta   90.00
_cell.angle_gamma   90.00
#
_symmetry.space_group_name_H-M   'P 1'
#
loop_
_entity.id
_entity.type
_entity.pdbx_description
1 polymer ?
#
loop_
_entity_poly.entity_id
_entity_poly.type
_entity_poly.pdbx_seq_one_letter_code
_entity_poly.pdbx_strand_id
1 'polypeptide(L)'
;MDQNSQNHVGVQPRNAGARVYSAIVLIFDLIVIYAQWTYFVLEGIYQLFKPPEEKSVVGEIVLITGTGHGIGRELALQYSALGATVVCWDINEAGNKETVKEIEARNGKARAYVCDVSSREQIIDVAKKVKAEVGTVTILVNNAGIMPCHPFLQHTEAEIRKIFDINVLAHFWMMQAFLPDMIAKHHGHIVSLSSMAGVVGLQNLVPYCGSKFAVRGLTEAINEEIRMQGIVEQIKFTTIYPYMVDTGLCVTREQIIDVAKKVKAEVGTVTILVNNAGIMPCHPFLQHTEAEIRKIFDINVLAHFWMMQAFLPDMIAKHHGHIVSLSSMAGVVGLQNLVPYCGSKFAVRGLTEAINEEIRMQGIVEQIKFTTIYPYMVDTGLCKKPYMRFKNLMKLIRPDEAAAAIISAQRQGLIEASIPKYLLYLNGFTRLFPVKCGVLLKDFFNSGVHSDLTE
;
A
#
# COMPACT_ATOMS: atom_id res chain seq x y z
N MET A 1 27.32 60.67 -25.21
CA MET A 1 28.67 60.61 -25.81
C MET A 1 29.60 60.34 -24.63
N ASP A 2 29.75 59.06 -24.30
CA ASP A 2 30.90 58.21 -24.71
C ASP A 2 32.11 58.56 -23.81
N GLN A 3 32.89 57.66 -23.24
CA GLN A 3 33.08 56.20 -23.32
C GLN A 3 34.05 55.84 -22.17
N ASN A 4 34.35 54.55 -22.00
CA ASN A 4 35.41 53.94 -21.16
C ASN A 4 35.04 53.61 -19.71
N SER A 5 34.71 52.35 -19.43
CA SER A 5 35.74 51.29 -19.36
C SER A 5 35.09 49.92 -19.07
N GLN A 6 34.79 49.17 -20.12
CA GLN A 6 34.73 47.71 -20.04
C GLN A 6 36.17 47.19 -20.13
N ASN A 7 36.73 46.73 -19.01
CA ASN A 7 37.96 45.94 -19.04
C ASN A 7 37.61 44.46 -19.02
N HIS A 8 37.73 43.86 -20.20
CA HIS A 8 37.97 42.45 -20.41
C HIS A 8 39.06 41.92 -19.46
N VAL A 9 38.77 40.85 -18.74
CA VAL A 9 39.82 39.92 -18.28
C VAL A 9 39.53 38.56 -18.89
N GLY A 10 39.84 38.47 -20.18
CA GLY A 10 40.19 37.19 -20.79
C GLY A 10 41.67 36.96 -20.51
N VAL A 11 41.99 35.97 -19.67
CA VAL A 11 43.31 35.33 -19.65
C VAL A 11 43.10 33.83 -19.71
N GLN A 12 42.90 33.33 -20.93
CA GLN A 12 43.19 31.93 -21.26
C GLN A 12 44.71 31.75 -21.26
N PRO A 13 45.28 30.76 -20.56
CA PRO A 13 46.64 30.35 -20.86
C PRO A 13 46.65 29.64 -22.22
N ARG A 14 47.01 30.38 -23.28
CA ARG A 14 47.39 29.84 -24.59
C ARG A 14 48.80 29.24 -24.52
N ASN A 15 49.02 28.28 -23.64
CA ASN A 15 50.25 27.49 -23.61
C ASN A 15 49.88 26.02 -23.76
N ALA A 16 50.43 25.36 -24.80
CA ALA A 16 50.16 23.93 -25.05
C ALA A 16 50.50 23.08 -23.81
N GLY A 17 51.57 23.42 -23.10
CA GLY A 17 51.94 22.78 -21.83
C GLY A 17 50.90 22.91 -20.72
N ALA A 18 50.22 24.05 -20.59
CA ALA A 18 49.15 24.24 -19.60
C ALA A 18 47.90 23.42 -19.94
N ARG A 19 47.59 23.25 -21.24
CA ARG A 19 46.50 22.38 -21.70
C ARG A 19 46.82 20.90 -21.47
N VAL A 20 48.06 20.49 -21.75
CA VAL A 20 48.52 19.12 -21.48
C VAL A 20 48.51 18.83 -19.99
N TYR A 21 49.01 19.74 -19.14
CA TYR A 21 48.94 19.60 -17.69
C TYR A 21 47.49 19.50 -17.19
N SER A 22 46.60 20.38 -17.66
CA SER A 22 45.17 20.34 -17.27
C SER A 22 44.49 19.04 -17.72
N ALA A 23 44.84 18.52 -18.91
CA ALA A 23 44.34 17.23 -19.39
C ALA A 23 44.86 16.06 -18.53
N ILE A 24 46.12 16.09 -18.11
CA ILE A 24 46.70 15.07 -17.21
C ILE A 24 46.00 15.10 -15.84
N VAL A 25 45.81 16.29 -15.26
CA VAL A 25 45.08 16.46 -14.00
C VAL A 25 43.66 15.94 -14.13
N LEU A 26 42.93 16.30 -15.20
CA LEU A 26 41.59 15.79 -15.44
C LEU A 26 41.55 14.27 -15.58
N ILE A 27 42.49 13.68 -16.32
CA ILE A 27 42.58 12.21 -16.45
C ILE A 27 42.83 11.57 -15.08
N PHE A 28 43.73 12.14 -14.28
CA PHE A 28 44.01 11.66 -12.94
C PHE A 28 42.76 11.76 -12.04
N ASP A 29 42.08 12.90 -12.03
CA ASP A 29 40.84 13.10 -11.26
C ASP A 29 39.75 12.12 -11.70
N LEU A 30 39.59 11.87 -12.99
CA LEU A 30 38.64 10.89 -13.52
C LEU A 30 38.99 9.46 -13.08
N ILE A 31 40.29 9.12 -13.04
CA ILE A 31 40.74 7.81 -12.52
C ILE A 31 40.43 7.69 -11.02
N VAL A 32 40.68 8.74 -10.24
CA VAL A 32 40.38 8.76 -8.80
C VAL A 32 38.87 8.62 -8.57
N ILE A 33 38.04 9.40 -9.28
CA ILE A 33 36.57 9.31 -9.21
C ILE A 33 36.10 7.92 -9.60
N TYR A 34 36.65 7.33 -10.67
CA TYR A 34 36.27 5.99 -11.11
C TYR A 34 36.65 4.92 -10.07
N ALA A 35 37.84 5.02 -9.47
CA ALA A 35 38.29 4.12 -8.42
C ALA A 35 37.42 4.24 -7.17
N GLN A 36 37.10 5.46 -6.73
CA GLN A 36 36.20 5.72 -5.60
C GLN A 36 34.78 5.24 -5.88
N TRP A 37 34.24 5.52 -7.07
CA TRP A 37 32.91 5.06 -7.49
C TRP A 37 32.83 3.53 -7.46
N THR A 38 33.85 2.86 -8.02
CA THR A 38 33.94 1.39 -8.00
C THR A 38 34.01 0.87 -6.56
N TYR A 39 34.84 1.48 -5.72
CA TYR A 39 34.94 1.14 -4.30
C TYR A 39 33.58 1.27 -3.60
N PHE A 40 32.87 2.39 -3.74
CA PHE A 40 31.59 2.62 -3.09
C PHE A 40 30.46 1.75 -3.64
N VAL A 41 30.50 1.38 -4.93
CA VAL A 41 29.58 0.38 -5.49
C VAL A 41 29.83 -0.99 -4.87
N LEU A 42 31.09 -1.42 -4.77
CA LEU A 42 31.45 -2.69 -4.14
C LEU A 42 31.13 -2.70 -2.63
N GLU A 43 31.40 -1.60 -1.94
CA GLU A 43 31.02 -1.40 -0.55
C GLU A 43 29.49 -1.48 -0.38
N GLY A 44 28.73 -0.80 -1.24
CA GLY A 44 27.26 -0.88 -1.22
C GLY A 44 26.75 -2.29 -1.44
N ILE A 45 27.34 -3.05 -2.37
CA ILE A 45 27.01 -4.47 -2.59
C ILE A 45 27.36 -5.30 -1.35
N TYR A 46 28.51 -5.07 -0.73
CA TYR A 46 28.90 -5.75 0.51
C TYR A 46 27.93 -5.46 1.66
N GLN A 47 27.51 -4.20 1.81
CA GLN A 47 26.59 -3.75 2.85
C GLN A 47 25.18 -4.36 2.72
N LEU A 48 24.79 -4.87 1.54
CA LEU A 48 23.56 -5.67 1.39
C LEU A 48 23.60 -6.96 2.20
N PHE A 49 24.78 -7.54 2.41
CA PHE A 49 24.96 -8.79 3.16
C PHE A 49 25.41 -8.54 4.60
N LYS A 50 26.16 -7.46 4.84
CA LYS A 50 26.61 -7.06 6.18
C LYS A 50 26.35 -5.56 6.38
N PRO A 51 25.18 -5.17 6.90
CA PRO A 51 24.88 -3.77 7.15
C PRO A 51 25.83 -3.17 8.20
N PRO A 52 26.01 -1.83 8.22
CA PRO A 52 26.77 -1.15 9.25
C PRO A 52 26.26 -1.49 10.67
N GLU A 53 27.16 -1.50 11.65
CA GLU A 53 26.78 -1.78 13.04
C GLU A 53 25.78 -0.74 13.56
N GLU A 54 24.80 -1.22 14.31
CA GLU A 54 23.79 -0.38 14.95
C GLU A 54 24.45 0.49 16.02
N LYS A 55 24.25 1.81 15.94
CA LYS A 55 24.71 2.72 16.99
C LYS A 55 23.87 2.55 18.25
N SER A 56 24.52 2.66 19.41
CA SER A 56 23.82 2.69 20.70
C SER A 56 22.91 3.92 20.80
N VAL A 57 21.76 3.75 21.43
CA VAL A 57 20.80 4.82 21.76
C VAL A 57 20.60 4.99 23.27
N VAL A 58 21.46 4.35 24.07
CA VAL A 58 21.43 4.48 25.53
C VAL A 58 21.70 5.93 25.92
N GLY A 59 20.78 6.53 26.68
CA GLY A 59 20.91 7.92 27.13
C GLY A 59 20.51 8.98 26.09
N GLU A 60 20.11 8.58 24.89
CA GLU A 60 19.57 9.50 23.89
C GLU A 60 18.14 9.95 24.25
N ILE A 61 17.76 11.16 23.81
CA ILE A 61 16.38 11.67 23.92
C ILE A 61 15.75 11.61 22.54
N VAL A 62 14.82 10.67 22.37
CA VAL A 62 14.19 10.35 21.09
C VAL A 62 12.77 10.90 21.06
N LEU A 63 12.51 11.91 20.24
CA LEU A 63 11.16 12.42 20.00
C LEU A 63 10.54 11.72 18.80
N ILE A 64 9.34 11.17 18.97
CA ILE A 64 8.60 10.47 17.92
C ILE A 64 7.22 11.09 17.80
N THR A 65 6.84 11.49 16.58
CA THR A 65 5.47 11.96 16.29
C THR A 65 4.57 10.81 15.84
N GLY A 66 3.28 10.84 16.16
CA GLY A 66 2.32 9.78 15.80
C GLY A 66 2.48 8.51 16.66
N THR A 67 2.72 8.67 17.96
CA THR A 67 3.02 7.57 18.90
C THR A 67 1.79 6.90 19.50
N GLY A 68 0.60 7.40 19.19
CA GLY A 68 -0.65 6.89 19.72
C GLY A 68 -1.02 5.50 19.19
N HIS A 69 -0.48 5.07 18.05
CA HIS A 69 -0.73 3.74 17.46
C HIS A 69 0.34 3.36 16.42
N GLY A 70 0.24 2.16 15.86
CA GLY A 70 1.00 1.71 14.69
C GLY A 70 2.52 1.79 14.85
N ILE A 71 3.22 2.18 13.77
CA ILE A 71 4.69 2.26 13.73
C ILE A 71 5.23 3.19 14.82
N GLY A 72 4.60 4.33 15.07
CA GLY A 72 5.09 5.28 16.07
C GLY A 72 5.06 4.70 17.48
N ARG A 73 4.01 3.95 17.84
CA ARG A 73 3.97 3.21 19.11
C ARG A 73 5.09 2.19 19.20
N GLU A 74 5.26 1.34 18.19
CA GLU A 74 6.29 0.30 18.19
C GLU A 74 7.70 0.89 18.25
N LEU A 75 7.97 1.97 17.53
CA LEU A 75 9.24 2.69 17.64
C LEU A 75 9.47 3.19 19.07
N ALA A 76 8.45 3.76 19.72
CA ALA A 76 8.56 4.24 21.09
C ALA A 76 8.88 3.10 22.07
N LEU A 77 8.19 1.96 21.94
CA LEU A 77 8.45 0.78 22.77
C LEU A 77 9.89 0.27 22.57
N GLN A 78 10.33 0.11 21.33
CA GLN A 78 11.66 -0.44 21.01
C GLN A 78 12.80 0.50 21.38
N TYR A 79 12.70 1.80 21.08
CA TYR A 79 13.71 2.78 21.51
C TYR A 79 13.85 2.81 23.04
N SER A 80 12.73 2.71 23.77
CA SER A 80 12.78 2.66 25.24
C SER A 80 13.47 1.40 25.76
N ALA A 81 13.25 0.24 25.13
CA ALA A 81 13.90 -1.02 25.49
C ALA A 81 15.42 -0.99 25.24
N LEU A 82 15.87 -0.18 24.30
CA LEU A 82 17.29 0.07 24.01
C LEU A 82 17.92 1.13 24.95
N GLY A 83 17.19 1.62 25.94
CA GLY A 83 17.70 2.55 26.97
C GLY A 83 17.60 4.04 26.62
N ALA A 84 16.85 4.39 25.58
CA ALA A 84 16.56 5.78 25.25
C ALA A 84 15.44 6.37 26.13
N THR A 85 15.44 7.69 26.30
CA THR A 85 14.29 8.43 26.86
C THR A 85 13.38 8.87 25.72
N VAL A 86 12.13 8.41 25.70
CA VAL A 86 11.23 8.62 24.56
C VAL A 86 10.22 9.75 24.83
N VAL A 87 10.21 10.76 23.96
CA VAL A 87 9.22 11.84 23.95
C VAL A 87 8.15 11.50 22.92
N CYS A 88 6.95 11.17 23.40
CA CYS A 88 5.85 10.68 22.59
C CYS A 88 4.89 11.83 22.25
N TRP A 89 4.82 12.21 20.97
CA TRP A 89 3.88 13.22 20.47
C TRP A 89 2.76 12.56 19.68
N ASP A 90 1.51 12.96 19.97
CA ASP A 90 0.33 12.56 19.21
C ASP A 90 -0.83 13.53 19.48
N ILE A 91 -1.80 13.60 18.57
CA ILE A 91 -3.06 14.33 18.79
C ILE A 91 -4.03 13.50 19.64
N ASN A 92 -3.96 12.17 19.56
CA ASN A 92 -4.74 11.25 20.37
C ASN A 92 -4.09 11.07 21.74
N GLU A 93 -4.54 11.87 22.70
CA GLU A 93 -4.06 11.83 24.08
C GLU A 93 -4.18 10.44 24.74
N ALA A 94 -5.28 9.73 24.51
CA ALA A 94 -5.53 8.44 25.12
C ALA A 94 -4.55 7.37 24.63
N GLY A 95 -4.39 7.26 23.30
CA GLY A 95 -3.43 6.33 22.71
C GLY A 95 -1.99 6.66 23.08
N ASN A 96 -1.64 7.95 23.14
CA ASN A 96 -0.30 8.39 23.52
C ASN A 96 0.02 8.05 24.99
N LYS A 97 -0.95 8.26 25.89
CA LYS A 97 -0.83 7.86 27.31
C LYS A 97 -0.73 6.35 27.48
N GLU A 98 -1.44 5.58 26.67
CA GLU A 98 -1.31 4.11 26.67
C GLU A 98 0.11 3.68 26.31
N THR A 99 0.68 4.23 25.23
CA THR A 99 2.07 3.97 24.82
C THR A 99 3.06 4.27 25.95
N VAL A 100 2.92 5.41 26.65
CA VAL A 100 3.81 5.74 27.78
C VAL A 100 3.65 4.75 28.94
N LYS A 101 2.42 4.38 29.30
CA LYS A 101 2.18 3.39 30.36
C LYS A 101 2.82 2.04 30.03
N GLU A 102 2.75 1.62 28.78
CA GLU A 102 3.40 0.38 28.33
C GLU A 102 4.93 0.46 28.43
N ILE A 103 5.53 1.62 28.16
CA ILE A 103 6.97 1.85 28.33
C ILE A 103 7.36 1.81 29.80
N GLU A 104 6.63 2.52 30.65
CA GLU A 104 6.86 2.58 32.10
C GLU A 104 6.72 1.20 32.75
N ALA A 105 5.73 0.40 32.32
CA ALA A 105 5.54 -0.97 32.78
C ALA A 105 6.74 -1.89 32.46
N ARG A 106 7.55 -1.53 31.45
CA ARG A 106 8.78 -2.22 31.07
C ARG A 106 10.05 -1.54 31.64
N ASN A 107 9.89 -0.66 32.63
CA ASN A 107 10.96 0.15 33.25
C ASN A 107 11.68 1.10 32.28
N GLY A 108 11.08 1.42 31.13
CA GLY A 108 11.57 2.43 30.21
C GLY A 108 11.22 3.85 30.67
N LYS A 109 11.84 4.86 30.03
CA LYS A 109 11.58 6.27 30.32
C LYS A 109 10.83 6.89 29.14
N ALA A 110 9.63 7.41 29.38
CA ALA A 110 8.90 8.15 28.35
C ALA A 110 8.09 9.30 28.93
N ARG A 111 7.77 10.30 28.08
CA ARG A 111 6.80 11.36 28.39
C ARG A 111 5.89 11.63 27.20
N ALA A 112 4.60 11.76 27.45
CA ALA A 112 3.60 12.06 26.43
C ALA A 112 3.31 13.57 26.38
N TYR A 113 3.18 14.10 25.17
CA TYR A 113 2.68 15.44 24.90
C TYR A 113 1.59 15.37 23.83
N VAL A 114 0.49 16.07 24.07
CA VAL A 114 -0.56 16.24 23.06
C VAL A 114 -0.14 17.36 22.12
N CYS A 115 -0.02 17.06 20.83
CA CYS A 115 0.37 18.04 19.82
C CYS A 115 -0.26 17.70 18.47
N ASP A 116 -0.99 18.64 17.89
CA ASP A 116 -1.36 18.57 16.47
C ASP A 116 -0.21 19.08 15.62
N VAL A 117 0.44 18.17 14.89
CA VAL A 117 1.60 18.48 14.05
C VAL A 117 1.23 19.31 12.80
N SER A 118 -0.05 19.46 12.46
CA SER A 118 -0.47 20.41 11.42
C SER A 118 -0.41 21.86 11.89
N SER A 119 -0.36 22.11 13.21
CA SER A 119 -0.28 23.45 13.79
C SER A 119 1.17 23.79 14.16
N ARG A 120 1.76 24.72 13.40
CA ARG A 120 3.10 25.26 13.69
C ARG A 120 3.20 25.87 15.09
N GLU A 121 2.16 26.59 15.53
CA GLU A 121 2.11 27.24 16.84
C GLU A 121 2.18 26.20 17.98
N GLN A 122 1.37 25.14 17.89
CA GLN A 122 1.42 24.04 18.86
C GLN A 122 2.79 23.37 18.88
N ILE A 123 3.39 23.10 17.71
CA ILE A 123 4.74 22.51 17.64
C ILE A 123 5.75 23.37 18.40
N ILE A 124 5.76 24.69 18.17
CA ILE A 124 6.72 25.59 18.81
C ILE A 124 6.51 25.64 20.33
N ASP A 125 5.26 25.70 20.79
CA ASP A 125 4.98 25.80 22.22
C ASP A 125 5.21 24.49 22.97
N VAL A 126 4.83 23.35 22.39
CA VAL A 126 5.12 22.03 22.97
C VAL A 126 6.62 21.75 22.92
N ALA A 127 7.34 22.17 21.88
CA ALA A 127 8.80 22.04 21.81
C ALA A 127 9.50 22.79 22.95
N LYS A 128 9.06 24.01 23.31
CA LYS A 128 9.60 24.74 24.48
C LYS A 128 9.40 23.94 25.77
N LYS A 129 8.23 23.33 25.96
CA LYS A 129 7.94 22.47 27.12
C LYS A 129 8.86 21.26 27.16
N VAL A 130 9.00 20.53 26.05
CA VAL A 130 9.92 19.38 25.95
C VAL A 130 11.34 19.78 26.33
N LYS A 131 11.84 20.91 25.81
CA LYS A 131 13.19 21.41 26.12
C LYS A 131 13.38 21.73 27.60
N ALA A 132 12.37 22.34 28.23
CA ALA A 132 12.42 22.68 29.66
C ALA A 132 12.30 21.45 30.56
N GLU A 133 11.46 20.50 30.18
CA GLU A 133 11.04 19.38 31.03
C GLU A 133 11.88 18.11 30.88
N VAL A 134 12.45 17.88 29.69
CA VAL A 134 13.18 16.65 29.32
C VAL A 134 14.62 16.97 28.91
N GLY A 135 14.81 18.06 28.15
CA GLY A 135 16.11 18.50 27.66
C GLY A 135 16.19 18.53 26.13
N THR A 136 17.42 18.56 25.60
CA THR A 136 17.64 18.63 24.15
C THR A 136 17.36 17.28 23.49
N VAL A 137 16.42 17.26 22.55
CA VAL A 137 16.16 16.11 21.68
C VAL A 137 17.37 15.84 20.82
N THR A 138 17.87 14.61 20.83
CA THR A 138 19.04 14.19 20.06
C THR A 138 18.65 13.34 18.84
N ILE A 139 17.50 12.67 18.89
CA ILE A 139 16.92 11.97 17.73
C ILE A 139 15.49 12.46 17.52
N LEU A 140 15.20 13.01 16.35
CA LEU A 140 13.87 13.43 15.94
C LEU A 140 13.31 12.48 14.88
N VAL A 141 12.24 11.77 15.18
CA VAL A 141 11.54 10.87 14.27
C VAL A 141 10.23 11.51 13.82
N ASN A 142 10.25 12.08 12.62
CA ASN A 142 9.06 12.61 11.96
C ASN A 142 8.28 11.45 11.33
N ASN A 143 7.39 10.85 12.13
CA ASN A 143 6.61 9.66 11.76
C ASN A 143 5.13 9.94 11.48
N ALA A 144 4.53 10.94 12.14
CA ALA A 144 3.12 11.27 11.97
C ALA A 144 2.75 11.49 10.49
N GLY A 145 1.62 10.93 10.08
CA GLY A 145 1.13 11.07 8.71
C GLY A 145 -0.30 10.58 8.55
N ILE A 146 -0.97 11.10 7.51
CA ILE A 146 -2.27 10.62 7.06
C ILE A 146 -2.18 10.15 5.60
N MET A 147 -3.04 9.19 5.25
CA MET A 147 -3.10 8.59 3.92
C MET A 147 -4.55 8.35 3.47
N PRO A 148 -5.35 9.41 3.21
CA PRO A 148 -6.63 9.23 2.53
C PRO A 148 -6.41 8.55 1.17
N CYS A 149 -7.19 7.50 0.89
CA CYS A 149 -7.00 6.65 -0.29
C CYS A 149 -8.27 6.62 -1.16
N HIS A 150 -8.31 7.46 -2.18
CA HIS A 150 -9.36 7.46 -3.20
C HIS A 150 -8.90 8.20 -4.47
N PRO A 151 -9.61 8.08 -5.61
CA PRO A 151 -9.22 8.74 -6.86
C PRO A 151 -8.92 10.24 -6.68
N PHE A 152 -7.97 10.78 -7.44
CA PHE A 152 -7.51 12.17 -7.32
C PHE A 152 -8.66 13.19 -7.32
N LEU A 153 -9.63 13.01 -8.22
CA LEU A 153 -10.79 13.91 -8.36
C LEU A 153 -11.80 13.82 -7.20
N GLN A 154 -11.64 12.87 -6.28
CA GLN A 154 -12.47 12.73 -5.07
C GLN A 154 -11.81 13.37 -3.84
N HIS A 155 -10.55 13.79 -3.93
CA HIS A 155 -9.94 14.58 -2.86
C HIS A 155 -10.52 15.99 -2.85
N THR A 156 -10.91 16.43 -1.66
CA THR A 156 -11.25 17.83 -1.42
C THR A 156 -10.00 18.67 -1.27
N GLU A 157 -10.08 19.97 -1.55
CA GLU A 157 -8.98 20.91 -1.30
C GLU A 157 -8.50 20.84 0.16
N ALA A 158 -9.45 20.82 1.11
CA ALA A 158 -9.15 20.74 2.54
C ALA A 158 -8.37 19.48 2.90
N GLU A 159 -8.70 18.34 2.29
CA GLU A 159 -7.98 17.09 2.52
C GLU A 159 -6.57 17.12 1.93
N ILE A 160 -6.40 17.63 0.70
CA ILE A 160 -5.08 17.78 0.08
C ILE A 160 -4.20 18.69 0.95
N ARG A 161 -4.72 19.84 1.40
CA ARG A 161 -4.00 20.74 2.31
C ARG A 161 -3.60 20.01 3.58
N LYS A 162 -4.55 19.34 4.23
CA LYS A 162 -4.29 18.58 5.46
C LYS A 162 -3.22 17.50 5.29
N ILE A 163 -3.19 16.81 4.15
CA ILE A 163 -2.13 15.84 3.82
C ILE A 163 -0.76 16.53 3.79
N PHE A 164 -0.64 17.68 3.14
CA PHE A 164 0.63 18.42 3.09
C PHE A 164 1.00 19.07 4.43
N ASP A 165 0.02 19.60 5.16
CA ASP A 165 0.24 20.20 6.48
C ASP A 165 0.84 19.18 7.45
N ILE A 166 0.27 17.97 7.48
CA ILE A 166 0.70 16.89 8.38
C ILE A 166 1.95 16.17 7.83
N ASN A 167 1.95 15.73 6.57
CA ASN A 167 3.00 14.86 6.05
C ASN A 167 4.26 15.63 5.62
N VAL A 168 4.18 16.94 5.36
CA VAL A 168 5.29 17.75 4.81
C VAL A 168 5.61 18.94 5.70
N LEU A 169 4.67 19.86 5.92
CA LEU A 169 4.93 21.10 6.64
C LEU A 169 5.32 20.84 8.10
N ALA A 170 4.70 19.85 8.74
CA ALA A 170 5.14 19.37 10.05
C ALA A 170 6.65 19.11 10.11
N HIS A 171 7.25 18.47 9.10
CA HIS A 171 8.69 18.20 9.09
C HIS A 171 9.52 19.50 9.15
N PHE A 172 9.13 20.53 8.39
CA PHE A 172 9.79 21.84 8.45
C PHE A 172 9.69 22.46 9.84
N TRP A 173 8.51 22.44 10.45
CA TRP A 173 8.28 23.03 11.77
C TRP A 173 9.02 22.28 12.87
N MET A 174 9.03 20.96 12.82
CA MET A 174 9.78 20.12 13.74
C MET A 174 11.28 20.38 13.61
N MET A 175 11.81 20.44 12.38
CA MET A 175 13.22 20.80 12.17
C MET A 175 13.53 22.23 12.67
N GLN A 176 12.67 23.21 12.39
CA GLN A 176 12.83 24.57 12.91
C GLN A 176 12.86 24.61 14.44
N ALA A 177 12.09 23.75 15.10
CA ALA A 177 12.02 23.69 16.57
C ALA A 177 13.24 22.99 17.21
N PHE A 178 13.78 21.94 16.59
CA PHE A 178 14.77 21.06 17.23
C PHE A 178 16.16 21.06 16.60
N LEU A 179 16.30 21.29 15.28
CA LEU A 179 17.59 21.26 14.59
C LEU A 179 18.60 22.31 15.11
N PRO A 180 18.23 23.56 15.45
CA PRO A 180 19.18 24.54 15.96
C PRO A 180 19.92 24.07 17.23
N ASP A 181 19.23 23.38 18.15
CA ASP A 181 19.85 22.88 19.38
C ASP A 181 20.77 21.68 19.08
N MET A 182 20.40 20.82 18.13
CA MET A 182 21.25 19.71 17.67
C MET A 182 22.56 20.24 17.06
N ILE A 183 22.48 21.28 16.22
CA ILE A 183 23.65 21.96 15.65
C ILE A 183 24.51 22.57 16.75
N ALA A 184 23.90 23.30 17.70
CA ALA A 184 24.63 23.91 18.81
C ALA A 184 25.34 22.89 19.71
N LYS A 185 24.82 21.65 19.79
CA LYS A 185 25.45 20.54 20.52
C LYS A 185 26.36 19.66 19.68
N HIS A 186 26.48 19.92 18.38
CA HIS A 186 27.22 19.06 17.44
C HIS A 186 26.79 17.58 17.49
N HIS A 187 25.52 17.32 17.80
CA HIS A 187 24.97 15.96 17.94
C HIS A 187 23.49 15.95 17.63
N GLY A 188 23.10 15.23 16.57
CA GLY A 188 21.70 15.06 16.21
C GLY A 188 21.46 14.03 15.12
N HIS A 189 20.26 13.45 15.12
CA HIS A 189 19.79 12.58 14.05
C HIS A 189 18.32 12.87 13.73
N ILE A 190 18.04 13.25 12.49
CA ILE A 190 16.66 13.43 11.99
C ILE A 190 16.29 12.23 11.13
N VAL A 191 15.20 11.56 11.51
CA VAL A 191 14.61 10.44 10.79
C VAL A 191 13.28 10.90 10.19
N SER A 192 13.20 10.89 8.86
CA SER A 192 11.99 11.24 8.11
C SER A 192 11.31 9.98 7.60
N LEU A 193 10.06 9.74 8.03
CA LEU A 193 9.27 8.63 7.50
C LEU A 193 8.64 9.06 6.17
N SER A 194 9.24 8.61 5.07
CA SER A 194 8.65 8.70 3.74
C SER A 194 7.74 7.48 3.51
N SER A 195 7.79 6.89 2.32
CA SER A 195 7.11 5.65 1.92
C SER A 195 7.68 5.23 0.57
N MET A 196 7.51 3.98 0.14
CA MET A 196 7.69 3.63 -1.26
C MET A 196 6.86 4.55 -2.20
N ALA A 197 5.73 5.11 -1.73
CA ALA A 197 4.98 6.16 -2.41
C ALA A 197 5.73 7.49 -2.63
N GLY A 198 6.89 7.69 -1.98
CA GLY A 198 7.82 8.80 -2.18
C GLY A 198 8.96 8.52 -3.17
N VAL A 199 8.97 7.31 -3.75
CA VAL A 199 9.92 6.88 -4.79
C VAL A 199 9.18 6.54 -6.07
N VAL A 200 7.96 5.97 -5.96
CA VAL A 200 7.08 5.64 -7.08
C VAL A 200 5.69 6.21 -6.88
N GLY A 201 5.02 6.61 -7.96
CA GLY A 201 3.63 7.06 -7.93
C GLY A 201 2.67 5.88 -7.80
N LEU A 202 1.67 5.99 -6.93
CA LEU A 202 0.65 4.98 -6.68
C LEU A 202 -0.74 5.58 -6.93
N GLN A 203 -1.61 4.85 -7.63
CA GLN A 203 -2.96 5.35 -7.90
C GLN A 203 -3.78 5.45 -6.60
N ASN A 204 -4.73 6.40 -6.56
CA ASN A 204 -5.57 6.77 -5.40
C ASN A 204 -4.80 7.39 -4.21
N LEU A 205 -3.51 7.61 -4.39
CA LEU A 205 -2.64 8.23 -3.40
C LEU A 205 -1.96 9.46 -3.99
N VAL A 206 -2.51 10.12 -5.02
CA VAL A 206 -1.81 11.19 -5.75
C VAL A 206 -1.31 12.31 -4.80
N PRO A 207 -2.12 12.88 -3.89
CA PRO A 207 -1.62 13.87 -2.93
C PRO A 207 -0.65 13.27 -1.91
N TYR A 208 -0.88 12.02 -1.49
CA TYR A 208 -0.01 11.31 -0.55
C TYR A 208 1.38 11.04 -1.16
N CYS A 209 1.46 10.51 -2.39
CA CYS A 209 2.68 10.38 -3.18
C CYS A 209 3.37 11.74 -3.30
N GLY A 210 2.66 12.78 -3.73
CA GLY A 210 3.19 14.14 -3.76
C GLY A 210 3.83 14.56 -2.43
N SER A 211 3.15 14.28 -1.31
CA SER A 211 3.67 14.57 0.02
C SER A 211 4.92 13.75 0.38
N LYS A 212 4.97 12.45 0.04
CA LYS A 212 6.10 11.58 0.40
C LYS A 212 7.32 11.77 -0.52
N PHE A 213 7.11 12.15 -1.79
CA PHE A 213 8.16 12.67 -2.67
C PHE A 213 8.71 14.00 -2.13
N ALA A 214 7.84 14.89 -1.64
CA ALA A 214 8.26 16.13 -1.01
C ALA A 214 9.09 15.87 0.26
N VAL A 215 8.72 14.90 1.11
CA VAL A 215 9.53 14.50 2.28
C VAL A 215 10.92 14.00 1.87
N ARG A 216 11.01 13.21 0.79
CA ARG A 216 12.29 12.75 0.24
C ARG A 216 13.14 13.94 -0.21
N GLY A 217 12.59 14.80 -1.06
CA GLY A 217 13.29 15.98 -1.57
C GLY A 217 13.71 16.95 -0.46
N LEU A 218 12.85 17.18 0.53
CA LEU A 218 13.13 17.97 1.72
C LEU A 218 14.32 17.41 2.49
N THR A 219 14.35 16.09 2.73
CA THR A 219 15.40 15.45 3.52
C THR A 219 16.73 15.41 2.75
N GLU A 220 16.68 15.18 1.43
CA GLU A 220 17.86 15.27 0.56
C GLU A 220 18.43 16.69 0.53
N ALA A 221 17.59 17.71 0.39
CA ALA A 221 18.01 19.12 0.31
C ALA A 221 18.66 19.60 1.62
N ILE A 222 18.04 19.35 2.78
CA ILE A 222 18.60 19.79 4.07
C ILE A 222 19.89 19.05 4.41
N ASN A 223 20.00 17.76 4.07
CA ASN A 223 21.23 17.01 4.25
C ASN A 223 22.37 17.61 3.41
N GLU A 224 22.06 18.09 2.20
CA GLU A 224 23.04 18.75 1.35
C GLU A 224 23.49 20.12 1.89
N GLU A 225 22.58 20.90 2.47
CA GLU A 225 22.96 22.15 3.17
C GLU A 225 23.92 21.87 4.34
N ILE A 226 23.63 20.86 5.14
CA ILE A 226 24.46 20.43 6.28
C ILE A 226 25.81 19.88 5.79
N ARG A 227 25.84 19.16 4.67
CA ARG A 227 27.08 18.69 4.03
C ARG A 227 27.94 19.86 3.57
N MET A 228 27.36 20.87 2.93
CA MET A 228 28.07 22.05 2.46
C MET A 228 28.59 22.93 3.60
N GLN A 229 27.98 22.87 4.79
CA GLN A 229 28.49 23.50 6.01
C GLN A 229 29.62 22.69 6.68
N GLY A 230 29.91 21.47 6.22
CA GLY A 230 30.99 20.64 6.77
C GLY A 230 30.68 19.96 8.10
N ILE A 231 29.42 19.90 8.52
CA ILE A 231 28.97 19.33 9.81
C ILE A 231 28.13 18.05 9.67
N VAL A 232 28.20 17.38 8.51
CA VAL A 232 27.46 16.13 8.23
C VAL A 232 27.88 14.94 9.13
N GLU A 233 29.05 15.02 9.77
CA GLU A 233 29.46 14.03 10.77
C GLU A 233 28.74 14.20 12.11
N GLN A 234 28.27 15.41 12.39
CA GLN A 234 27.64 15.79 13.67
C GLN A 234 26.12 15.67 13.61
N ILE A 235 25.53 16.00 12.45
CA ILE A 235 24.09 15.96 12.21
C ILE A 235 23.79 14.98 11.10
N LYS A 236 23.12 13.88 11.46
CA LYS A 236 22.76 12.81 10.53
C LYS A 236 21.31 12.94 10.08
N PHE A 237 21.03 12.47 8.87
CA PHE A 237 19.69 12.38 8.31
C PHE A 237 19.45 10.97 7.79
N THR A 238 18.28 10.41 8.08
CA THR A 238 17.83 9.12 7.53
C THR A 238 16.43 9.29 6.96
N THR A 239 16.21 8.84 5.73
CA THR A 239 14.87 8.72 5.16
C THR A 239 14.50 7.25 5.09
N ILE A 240 13.40 6.88 5.72
CA ILE A 240 12.89 5.51 5.72
C ILE A 240 11.75 5.42 4.70
N TYR A 241 11.74 4.36 3.89
CA TYR A 241 10.74 4.11 2.85
C TYR A 241 9.99 2.81 3.12
N PRO A 242 9.04 2.78 4.08
CA PRO A 242 8.25 1.59 4.31
C PRO A 242 7.45 1.20 3.05
N TYR A 243 7.35 -0.10 2.79
CA TYR A 243 6.39 -0.66 1.82
C TYR A 243 5.00 -0.78 2.50
N MET A 244 4.20 -1.80 2.21
CA MET A 244 2.95 -2.02 2.95
C MET A 244 3.26 -2.48 4.38
N VAL A 245 2.92 -1.65 5.36
CA VAL A 245 2.94 -1.99 6.78
C VAL A 245 1.50 -1.93 7.28
N ASP A 246 1.03 -3.01 7.90
CA ASP A 246 -0.29 -3.05 8.51
C ASP A 246 -0.34 -2.07 9.70
N THR A 247 -0.87 -0.89 9.42
CA THR A 247 -0.94 0.26 10.34
C THR A 247 -2.38 0.69 10.60
N GLY A 248 -3.37 -0.12 10.19
CA GLY A 248 -4.79 0.18 10.34
C GLY A 248 -5.34 1.23 9.36
N LEU A 249 -4.60 1.59 8.30
CA LEU A 249 -4.97 2.64 7.34
C LEU A 249 -5.77 2.16 6.09
N CYS A 250 -6.05 0.86 5.96
CA CYS A 250 -6.83 0.27 4.85
C CYS A 250 -7.93 -0.67 5.39
N VAL A 251 -8.94 -1.05 4.58
CA VAL A 251 -9.79 -2.21 4.90
C VAL A 251 -8.95 -3.46 4.66
N THR A 252 -8.39 -4.02 5.74
CA THR A 252 -7.37 -5.07 5.67
C THR A 252 -7.92 -6.46 5.97
N ARG A 253 -7.07 -7.48 5.74
CA ARG A 253 -7.28 -8.87 6.18
C ARG A 253 -7.70 -8.93 7.65
N GLU A 254 -7.14 -8.08 8.49
CA GLU A 254 -7.40 -7.98 9.92
C GLU A 254 -8.84 -7.55 10.19
N GLN A 255 -9.40 -6.62 9.40
CA GLN A 255 -10.81 -6.24 9.53
C GLN A 255 -11.75 -7.40 9.19
N ILE A 256 -11.42 -8.18 8.16
CA ILE A 256 -12.19 -9.40 7.81
C ILE A 256 -12.10 -10.43 8.94
N ILE A 257 -10.91 -10.64 9.49
CA ILE A 257 -10.69 -11.55 10.62
C ILE A 257 -11.45 -11.08 11.86
N ASP A 258 -11.46 -9.79 12.16
CA ASP A 258 -12.16 -9.25 13.33
C ASP A 258 -13.68 -9.31 13.19
N VAL A 259 -14.21 -9.05 11.99
CA VAL A 259 -15.63 -9.29 11.70
C VAL A 259 -15.94 -10.79 11.82
N ALA A 260 -15.09 -11.68 11.31
CA ALA A 260 -15.28 -13.12 11.43
C ALA A 260 -15.29 -13.59 12.90
N LYS A 261 -14.41 -13.04 13.74
CA LYS A 261 -14.43 -13.30 15.20
C LYS A 261 -15.74 -12.86 15.83
N LYS A 262 -16.26 -11.68 15.47
CA LYS A 262 -17.55 -11.17 15.97
C LYS A 262 -18.70 -12.07 15.53
N VAL A 263 -18.77 -12.44 14.26
CA VAL A 263 -19.78 -13.38 13.73
C VAL A 263 -19.71 -14.71 14.50
N LYS A 264 -18.51 -15.25 14.72
CA LYS A 264 -18.33 -16.47 15.49
C LYS A 264 -18.83 -16.36 16.93
N ALA A 265 -18.60 -15.21 17.57
CA ALA A 265 -19.07 -14.96 18.94
C ALA A 265 -20.61 -14.85 19.01
N GLU A 266 -21.25 -14.28 17.99
CA GLU A 266 -22.71 -14.07 17.97
C GLU A 266 -23.50 -15.30 17.55
N VAL A 267 -23.08 -15.98 16.48
CA VAL A 267 -23.86 -17.06 15.85
C VAL A 267 -23.15 -18.42 15.87
N GLY A 268 -21.95 -18.50 16.47
CA GLY A 268 -21.13 -19.71 16.47
C GLY A 268 -20.40 -19.96 15.15
N THR A 269 -19.86 -21.16 14.98
CA THR A 269 -19.11 -21.52 13.76
C THR A 269 -19.99 -21.47 12.52
N VAL A 270 -19.58 -20.67 11.55
CA VAL A 270 -20.18 -20.64 10.21
C VAL A 270 -19.87 -21.94 9.49
N THR A 271 -20.90 -22.67 9.07
CA THR A 271 -20.76 -23.94 8.32
C THR A 271 -20.95 -23.77 6.82
N ILE A 272 -21.52 -22.66 6.36
CA ILE A 272 -21.65 -22.34 4.93
C ILE A 272 -21.17 -20.90 4.72
N LEU A 273 -20.12 -20.74 3.92
CA LEU A 273 -19.57 -19.44 3.54
C LEU A 273 -19.89 -19.18 2.07
N VAL A 274 -20.57 -18.07 1.76
CA VAL A 274 -20.85 -17.66 0.38
C VAL A 274 -20.05 -16.40 0.04
N ASN A 275 -18.96 -16.56 -0.70
CA ASN A 275 -18.10 -15.47 -1.15
C ASN A 275 -18.69 -14.81 -2.40
N ASN A 276 -19.67 -13.92 -2.18
CA ASN A 276 -20.43 -13.26 -3.25
C ASN A 276 -19.90 -11.88 -3.66
N ALA A 277 -19.17 -11.20 -2.78
CA ALA A 277 -18.74 -9.82 -3.01
C ALA A 277 -18.02 -9.67 -4.36
N GLY A 278 -18.40 -8.64 -5.12
CA GLY A 278 -17.79 -8.37 -6.41
C GLY A 278 -18.18 -7.03 -6.99
N ILE A 279 -17.28 -6.45 -7.78
CA ILE A 279 -17.54 -5.28 -8.62
C ILE A 279 -17.23 -5.60 -10.09
N MET A 280 -17.93 -4.93 -11.00
CA MET A 280 -17.81 -5.14 -12.44
C MET A 280 -17.93 -3.83 -13.24
N PRO A 281 -16.94 -2.91 -13.14
CA PRO A 281 -16.84 -1.81 -14.11
C PRO A 281 -16.74 -2.34 -15.53
N CYS A 282 -17.54 -1.80 -16.44
CA CYS A 282 -17.64 -2.27 -17.82
C CYS A 282 -17.14 -1.21 -18.80
N HIS A 283 -15.94 -1.35 -19.39
CA HIS A 283 -15.48 -0.50 -20.49
C HIS A 283 -14.23 -1.08 -21.16
N PRO A 284 -13.80 -0.57 -22.34
CA PRO A 284 -12.60 -1.05 -23.02
C PRO A 284 -11.37 -1.14 -22.10
N PHE A 285 -10.50 -2.14 -22.34
CA PHE A 285 -9.32 -2.42 -21.51
C PHE A 285 -8.48 -1.17 -21.23
N LEU A 286 -8.18 -0.40 -22.27
CA LEU A 286 -7.34 0.81 -22.19
C LEU A 286 -8.01 1.97 -21.44
N GLN A 287 -9.30 1.88 -21.13
CA GLN A 287 -10.04 2.86 -20.34
C GLN A 287 -10.13 2.48 -18.87
N HIS A 288 -9.71 1.26 -18.48
CA HIS A 288 -9.55 0.93 -17.07
C HIS A 288 -8.35 1.66 -16.48
N THR A 289 -8.59 2.29 -15.34
CA THR A 289 -7.51 2.82 -14.50
C THR A 289 -6.91 1.68 -13.67
N GLU A 290 -5.63 1.79 -13.32
CA GLU A 290 -4.95 0.78 -12.51
C GLU A 290 -5.66 0.52 -11.16
N ALA A 291 -6.16 1.55 -10.46
CA ALA A 291 -6.84 1.33 -9.18
C ALA A 291 -8.22 0.70 -9.35
N GLU A 292 -8.87 0.89 -10.48
CA GLU A 292 -10.08 0.13 -10.76
C GLU A 292 -9.75 -1.36 -10.94
N ILE A 293 -8.68 -1.68 -11.69
CA ILE A 293 -8.17 -3.04 -11.82
C ILE A 293 -7.80 -3.62 -10.45
N ARG A 294 -7.05 -2.88 -9.62
CA ARG A 294 -6.67 -3.33 -8.28
C ARG A 294 -7.88 -3.55 -7.40
N LYS A 295 -8.84 -2.62 -7.37
CA LYS A 295 -10.07 -2.75 -6.60
C LYS A 295 -10.91 -3.95 -7.04
N ILE A 296 -10.94 -4.24 -8.35
CA ILE A 296 -11.57 -5.46 -8.89
C ILE A 296 -10.88 -6.70 -8.29
N PHE A 297 -9.55 -6.77 -8.24
CA PHE A 297 -8.83 -7.91 -7.66
C PHE A 297 -8.92 -7.98 -6.13
N ASP A 298 -8.86 -6.85 -5.42
CA ASP A 298 -8.98 -6.81 -3.96
C ASP A 298 -10.33 -7.37 -3.51
N ILE A 299 -11.42 -6.92 -4.15
CA ILE A 299 -12.78 -7.36 -3.82
C ILE A 299 -13.06 -8.74 -4.39
N ASN A 300 -12.83 -8.95 -5.70
CA ASN A 300 -13.27 -10.17 -6.35
C ASN A 300 -12.35 -11.36 -6.03
N VAL A 301 -11.07 -11.15 -5.69
CA VAL A 301 -10.07 -12.22 -5.50
C VAL A 301 -9.53 -12.24 -4.06
N LEU A 302 -8.86 -11.19 -3.60
CA LEU A 302 -8.17 -11.21 -2.30
C LEU A 302 -9.14 -11.41 -1.12
N ALA A 303 -10.33 -10.83 -1.18
CA ALA A 303 -11.37 -11.09 -0.18
C ALA A 303 -11.71 -12.59 -0.05
N HIS A 304 -11.64 -13.39 -1.12
CA HIS A 304 -11.87 -14.83 -1.02
C HIS A 304 -10.78 -15.52 -0.18
N PHE A 305 -9.50 -15.15 -0.37
CA PHE A 305 -8.41 -15.67 0.47
C PHE A 305 -8.64 -15.35 1.94
N TRP A 306 -9.00 -14.11 2.26
CA TRP A 306 -9.17 -13.66 3.63
C TRP A 306 -10.39 -14.30 4.30
N MET A 307 -11.51 -14.41 3.58
CA MET A 307 -12.69 -15.11 4.09
C MET A 307 -12.39 -16.61 4.30
N MET A 308 -11.70 -17.27 3.37
CA MET A 308 -11.31 -18.67 3.56
C MET A 308 -10.35 -18.83 4.75
N GLN A 309 -9.33 -18.00 4.90
CA GLN A 309 -8.43 -18.04 6.06
C GLN A 309 -9.16 -17.82 7.39
N ALA A 310 -10.21 -16.99 7.39
CA ALA A 310 -10.97 -16.68 8.59
C ALA A 310 -11.95 -17.80 9.01
N PHE A 311 -12.60 -18.47 8.04
CA PHE A 311 -13.69 -19.41 8.35
C PHE A 311 -13.34 -20.88 8.12
N LEU A 312 -12.43 -21.21 7.20
CA LEU A 312 -12.10 -22.60 6.85
C LEU A 312 -11.48 -23.40 8.02
N PRO A 313 -10.56 -22.86 8.85
CA PRO A 313 -9.97 -23.63 9.95
C PRO A 313 -11.01 -24.17 10.93
N ASP A 314 -12.04 -23.38 11.23
CA ASP A 314 -13.13 -23.80 12.11
C ASP A 314 -14.04 -24.86 11.48
N MET A 315 -14.26 -24.78 10.16
CA MET A 315 -15.00 -25.81 9.41
C MET A 315 -14.25 -27.14 9.43
N ILE A 316 -12.93 -27.12 9.24
CA ILE A 316 -12.05 -28.29 9.33
C ILE A 316 -12.10 -28.89 10.73
N ALA A 317 -11.96 -28.05 11.77
CA ALA A 317 -12.04 -28.50 13.16
C ALA A 317 -13.40 -29.13 13.52
N LYS A 318 -14.48 -28.71 12.85
CA LYS A 318 -15.81 -29.31 13.00
C LYS A 318 -16.09 -30.50 12.09
N HIS A 319 -15.16 -30.85 11.20
CA HIS A 319 -15.37 -31.87 10.18
C HIS A 319 -16.63 -31.61 9.33
N HIS A 320 -17.00 -30.35 9.14
CA HIS A 320 -18.22 -29.96 8.45
C HIS A 320 -18.14 -28.51 7.96
N GLY A 321 -18.19 -28.31 6.64
CA GLY A 321 -18.29 -26.99 6.04
C GLY A 321 -18.54 -27.01 4.54
N HIS A 322 -19.05 -25.90 4.01
CA HIS A 322 -19.23 -25.69 2.58
C HIS A 322 -18.86 -24.26 2.19
N ILE A 323 -17.89 -24.10 1.30
CA ILE A 323 -17.52 -22.79 0.74
C ILE A 323 -18.07 -22.66 -0.68
N VAL A 324 -18.84 -21.61 -0.92
CA VAL A 324 -19.40 -21.26 -2.23
C VAL A 324 -18.68 -20.03 -2.76
N SER A 325 -17.97 -20.17 -3.88
CA SER A 325 -17.24 -19.08 -4.53
C SER A 325 -18.00 -18.57 -5.76
N LEU A 326 -18.28 -17.27 -5.81
CA LEU A 326 -18.97 -16.67 -6.95
C LEU A 326 -17.93 -16.23 -8.00
N SER A 327 -17.74 -17.08 -9.02
CA SER A 327 -17.02 -16.71 -10.23
C SER A 327 -17.98 -15.99 -11.21
N SER A 328 -17.93 -16.32 -12.50
CA SER A 328 -18.83 -15.87 -13.55
C SER A 328 -18.58 -16.69 -14.82
N MET A 329 -19.51 -16.70 -15.77
CA MET A 329 -19.17 -17.12 -17.13
C MET A 329 -17.97 -16.33 -17.70
N ALA A 330 -17.74 -15.08 -17.24
CA ALA A 330 -16.52 -14.30 -17.53
C ALA A 330 -15.21 -14.90 -16.93
N GLY A 331 -15.31 -15.79 -15.95
CA GLY A 331 -14.20 -16.59 -15.40
C GLY A 331 -13.95 -17.89 -16.17
N VAL A 332 -14.68 -18.10 -17.26
CA VAL A 332 -14.56 -19.26 -18.16
C VAL A 332 -14.33 -18.82 -19.60
N VAL A 333 -14.85 -17.66 -20.01
CA VAL A 333 -14.61 -17.06 -21.33
C VAL A 333 -14.26 -15.58 -21.19
N GLY A 334 -13.34 -15.09 -22.02
CA GLY A 334 -13.08 -13.66 -22.15
C GLY A 334 -14.23 -12.94 -22.87
N LEU A 335 -14.65 -11.81 -22.30
CA LEU A 335 -15.70 -10.92 -22.81
C LEU A 335 -15.13 -9.51 -23.03
N GLN A 336 -15.62 -8.83 -24.07
CA GLN A 336 -15.29 -7.43 -24.33
C GLN A 336 -15.79 -6.54 -23.19
N ASN A 337 -15.10 -5.43 -22.95
CA ASN A 337 -15.37 -4.44 -21.89
C ASN A 337 -15.25 -4.96 -20.45
N LEU A 338 -14.80 -6.20 -20.26
CA LEU A 338 -14.73 -6.86 -18.96
C LEU A 338 -13.35 -7.47 -18.70
N VAL A 339 -12.28 -6.98 -19.33
CA VAL A 339 -10.97 -7.65 -19.30
C VAL A 339 -10.44 -7.87 -17.86
N PRO A 340 -10.41 -6.85 -16.98
CA PRO A 340 -9.95 -7.06 -15.59
C PRO A 340 -10.92 -7.93 -14.78
N TYR A 341 -12.24 -7.77 -15.01
CA TYR A 341 -13.26 -8.58 -14.37
C TYR A 341 -13.12 -10.06 -14.73
N CYS A 342 -12.93 -10.38 -16.02
CA CYS A 342 -12.63 -11.72 -16.51
C CYS A 342 -11.42 -12.27 -15.76
N GLY A 343 -10.29 -11.55 -15.77
CA GLY A 343 -9.08 -11.94 -15.04
C GLY A 343 -9.33 -12.29 -13.57
N SER A 344 -10.10 -11.44 -12.87
CA SER A 344 -10.47 -11.70 -11.48
C SER A 344 -11.34 -12.95 -11.29
N LYS A 345 -12.29 -13.21 -12.18
CA LYS A 345 -13.19 -14.37 -12.08
C LYS A 345 -12.51 -15.69 -12.49
N PHE A 346 -11.54 -15.63 -13.42
CA PHE A 346 -10.63 -16.75 -13.69
C PHE A 346 -9.76 -17.06 -12.46
N ALA A 347 -9.27 -16.03 -11.75
CA ALA A 347 -8.51 -16.21 -10.52
C ALA A 347 -9.35 -16.86 -9.40
N VAL A 348 -10.61 -16.44 -9.20
CA VAL A 348 -11.53 -17.08 -8.24
C VAL A 348 -11.76 -18.56 -8.54
N ARG A 349 -11.92 -18.90 -9.83
CA ARG A 349 -12.03 -20.30 -10.27
C ARG A 349 -10.76 -21.07 -9.91
N GLY A 350 -9.60 -20.59 -10.33
CA GLY A 350 -8.32 -21.26 -10.07
C GLY A 350 -8.03 -21.41 -8.57
N LEU A 351 -8.32 -20.39 -7.77
CA LEU A 351 -8.22 -20.43 -6.31
C LEU A 351 -9.09 -21.54 -5.72
N THR A 352 -10.37 -21.59 -6.11
CA THR A 352 -11.32 -22.55 -5.56
C THR A 352 -10.98 -23.98 -5.99
N GLU A 353 -10.50 -24.16 -7.23
CA GLU A 353 -10.03 -25.45 -7.74
C GLU A 353 -8.79 -25.94 -6.97
N ALA A 354 -7.80 -25.06 -6.77
CA ALA A 354 -6.57 -25.39 -6.06
C ALA A 354 -6.82 -25.78 -4.59
N ILE A 355 -7.63 -25.01 -3.85
CA ILE A 355 -7.90 -25.31 -2.44
C ILE A 355 -8.76 -26.57 -2.28
N ASN A 356 -9.70 -26.81 -3.20
CA ASN A 356 -10.49 -28.04 -3.19
C ASN A 356 -9.59 -29.26 -3.43
N GLU A 357 -8.58 -29.13 -4.29
CA GLU A 357 -7.59 -30.17 -4.52
C GLU A 357 -6.69 -30.43 -3.30
N GLU A 358 -6.27 -29.38 -2.58
CA GLU A 358 -5.55 -29.54 -1.31
C GLU A 358 -6.38 -30.30 -0.27
N ILE A 359 -7.66 -29.95 -0.12
CA ILE A 359 -8.61 -30.60 0.79
C ILE A 359 -8.86 -32.06 0.39
N ARG A 360 -8.92 -32.34 -0.92
CA ARG A 360 -8.99 -33.71 -1.45
C ARG A 360 -7.75 -34.53 -1.10
N MET A 361 -6.56 -33.95 -1.26
CA MET A 361 -5.29 -34.61 -0.93
C MET A 361 -5.11 -34.85 0.58
N GLN A 362 -5.72 -34.01 1.42
CA GLN A 362 -5.79 -34.23 2.86
C GLN A 362 -6.82 -35.30 3.28
N GLY A 363 -7.63 -35.81 2.35
CA GLY A 363 -8.63 -36.86 2.63
C GLY A 363 -9.89 -36.39 3.35
N ILE A 364 -10.13 -35.07 3.41
CA ILE A 364 -11.26 -34.47 4.14
C ILE A 364 -12.33 -33.83 3.22
N VAL A 365 -12.32 -34.16 1.93
CA VAL A 365 -13.26 -33.63 0.93
C VAL A 365 -14.74 -33.99 1.18
N GLU A 366 -15.01 -35.11 1.85
CA GLU A 366 -16.39 -35.46 2.25
C GLU A 366 -16.92 -34.58 3.37
N GLN A 367 -16.01 -33.97 4.15
CA GLN A 367 -16.32 -33.12 5.30
C GLN A 367 -16.39 -31.64 4.90
N ILE A 368 -15.49 -31.22 4.00
CA ILE A 368 -15.35 -29.83 3.54
C ILE A 368 -15.60 -29.76 2.04
N LYS A 369 -16.71 -29.14 1.66
CA LYS A 369 -17.17 -29.06 0.28
C LYS A 369 -16.92 -27.68 -0.32
N PHE A 370 -16.65 -27.66 -1.62
CA PHE A 370 -16.51 -26.42 -2.38
C PHE A 370 -17.47 -26.43 -3.56
N THR A 371 -18.08 -25.28 -3.84
CA THR A 371 -18.89 -25.06 -5.04
C THR A 371 -18.48 -23.76 -5.70
N THR A 372 -18.09 -23.81 -6.98
CA THR A 372 -17.89 -22.62 -7.81
C THR A 372 -19.12 -22.36 -8.65
N ILE A 373 -19.70 -21.18 -8.53
CA ILE A 373 -20.84 -20.77 -9.35
C ILE A 373 -20.37 -19.85 -10.47
N TYR A 374 -20.90 -20.07 -11.68
CA TYR A 374 -20.66 -19.26 -12.87
C TYR A 374 -21.96 -18.60 -13.33
N PRO A 375 -22.41 -17.52 -12.68
CA PRO A 375 -23.55 -16.77 -13.17
C PRO A 375 -23.22 -16.15 -14.52
N TYR A 376 -24.22 -16.10 -15.39
CA TYR A 376 -24.21 -15.24 -16.56
C TYR A 376 -24.59 -13.80 -16.15
N MET A 377 -25.60 -13.20 -16.76
CA MET A 377 -26.07 -11.86 -16.38
C MET A 377 -27.21 -11.97 -15.37
N VAL A 378 -27.04 -11.36 -14.20
CA VAL A 378 -28.06 -11.27 -13.14
C VAL A 378 -28.39 -9.80 -12.92
N ASP A 379 -29.68 -9.49 -12.77
CA ASP A 379 -30.19 -8.11 -12.59
C ASP A 379 -29.99 -7.61 -11.15
N THR A 380 -28.74 -7.46 -10.73
CA THR A 380 -28.36 -6.98 -9.38
C THR A 380 -27.89 -5.52 -9.38
N GLY A 381 -27.97 -4.83 -10.53
CA GLY A 381 -27.37 -3.51 -10.74
C GLY A 381 -25.87 -3.53 -11.07
N LEU A 382 -25.20 -4.70 -11.02
CA LEU A 382 -23.81 -4.85 -11.44
C LEU A 382 -23.64 -4.72 -12.96
N CYS A 383 -24.65 -5.16 -13.73
CA CYS A 383 -24.67 -5.12 -15.19
C CYS A 383 -25.60 -4.00 -15.65
N LYS A 384 -25.05 -2.86 -16.08
CA LYS A 384 -25.85 -1.66 -16.40
C LYS A 384 -26.44 -1.66 -17.80
N LYS A 385 -25.67 -2.11 -18.79
CA LYS A 385 -26.05 -2.03 -20.22
C LYS A 385 -25.86 -3.36 -20.97
N PRO A 386 -26.60 -4.42 -20.62
CA PRO A 386 -26.51 -5.71 -21.33
C PRO A 386 -27.12 -5.64 -22.73
N TYR A 387 -26.50 -6.32 -23.69
CA TYR A 387 -27.08 -6.57 -25.02
C TYR A 387 -27.04 -8.05 -25.35
N MET A 388 -28.09 -8.54 -26.02
CA MET A 388 -28.30 -9.97 -26.26
C MET A 388 -29.13 -10.17 -27.53
N ARG A 389 -28.60 -10.91 -28.51
CA ARG A 389 -29.33 -11.22 -29.77
C ARG A 389 -30.57 -12.08 -29.54
N PHE A 390 -30.45 -13.12 -28.71
CA PHE A 390 -31.51 -14.10 -28.45
C PHE A 390 -32.04 -13.99 -27.01
N LYS A 391 -32.86 -12.97 -26.71
CA LYS A 391 -33.35 -12.65 -25.36
C LYS A 391 -34.08 -13.79 -24.64
N ASN A 392 -34.75 -14.68 -25.38
CA ASN A 392 -35.47 -15.82 -24.80
C ASN A 392 -34.54 -16.98 -24.42
N LEU A 393 -33.43 -17.14 -25.15
CA LEU A 393 -32.44 -18.18 -24.89
C LEU A 393 -31.42 -17.71 -23.85
N MET A 394 -31.02 -16.44 -23.88
CA MET A 394 -30.08 -15.84 -22.94
C MET A 394 -30.80 -14.71 -22.22
N LYS A 395 -31.61 -15.03 -21.22
CA LYS A 395 -32.37 -14.04 -20.48
C LYS A 395 -31.53 -13.48 -19.33
N LEU A 396 -31.71 -12.19 -19.03
CA LEU A 396 -31.25 -11.60 -17.78
C LEU A 396 -31.95 -12.28 -16.60
N ILE A 397 -31.17 -12.87 -15.69
CA ILE A 397 -31.70 -13.67 -14.59
C ILE A 397 -32.04 -12.76 -13.42
N ARG A 398 -33.18 -13.01 -12.76
CA ARG A 398 -33.55 -12.25 -11.57
C ARG A 398 -32.70 -12.65 -10.36
N PRO A 399 -32.42 -11.73 -9.42
CA PRO A 399 -31.63 -12.04 -8.23
C PRO A 399 -32.18 -13.19 -7.39
N ASP A 400 -33.50 -13.32 -7.25
CA ASP A 400 -34.15 -14.40 -6.50
C ASP A 400 -33.98 -15.77 -7.19
N GLU A 401 -34.09 -15.80 -8.52
CA GLU A 401 -33.83 -17.01 -9.31
C GLU A 401 -32.35 -17.44 -9.22
N ALA A 402 -31.42 -16.48 -9.28
CA ALA A 402 -29.99 -16.73 -9.12
C ALA A 402 -29.67 -17.26 -7.72
N ALA A 403 -30.23 -16.64 -6.66
CA ALA A 403 -30.04 -17.08 -5.29
C ALA A 403 -30.57 -18.50 -5.07
N ALA A 404 -31.77 -18.81 -5.57
CA ALA A 404 -32.34 -20.15 -5.49
C ALA A 404 -31.45 -21.19 -6.19
N ALA A 405 -30.89 -20.86 -7.36
CA ALA A 405 -29.98 -21.75 -8.08
C ALA A 405 -28.64 -21.94 -7.36
N ILE A 406 -28.06 -20.89 -6.75
CA ILE A 406 -26.85 -20.97 -5.92
C ILE A 406 -27.07 -21.92 -4.74
N ILE A 407 -28.17 -21.72 -3.99
CA ILE A 407 -28.54 -22.56 -2.85
C ILE A 407 -28.78 -24.00 -3.31
N SER A 408 -29.47 -24.20 -4.44
CA SER A 408 -29.68 -25.53 -5.01
C SER A 408 -28.38 -26.24 -5.34
N ALA A 409 -27.44 -25.56 -6.02
CA ALA A 409 -26.14 -26.11 -6.38
C ALA A 409 -25.29 -26.47 -5.15
N GLN A 410 -25.27 -25.59 -4.14
CA GLN A 410 -24.63 -25.83 -2.86
C GLN A 410 -25.24 -27.07 -2.17
N ARG A 411 -26.56 -27.14 -2.04
CA ARG A 411 -27.25 -28.28 -1.40
C ARG A 411 -27.08 -29.60 -2.14
N GLN A 412 -26.89 -29.55 -3.46
CA GLN A 412 -26.61 -30.71 -4.30
C GLN A 412 -25.14 -31.15 -4.19
N GLY A 413 -24.27 -30.36 -3.56
CA GLY A 413 -22.84 -30.67 -3.48
C GLY A 413 -22.12 -30.57 -4.83
N LEU A 414 -22.63 -29.75 -5.76
CA LEU A 414 -22.01 -29.59 -7.07
C LEU A 414 -20.66 -28.89 -6.92
N ILE A 415 -19.60 -29.41 -7.53
CA ILE A 415 -18.29 -28.73 -7.56
C ILE A 415 -18.38 -27.45 -8.41
N GLU A 416 -19.10 -27.51 -9.53
CA GLU A 416 -19.30 -26.40 -10.45
C GLU A 416 -20.76 -26.32 -10.92
N ALA A 417 -21.29 -25.11 -11.03
CA ALA A 417 -22.60 -24.87 -11.65
C ALA A 417 -22.67 -23.51 -12.34
N SER A 418 -23.23 -23.44 -13.55
CA SER A 418 -23.56 -22.16 -14.17
C SER A 418 -25.02 -21.79 -14.01
N ILE A 419 -25.32 -20.50 -14.13
CA ILE A 419 -26.69 -19.99 -14.13
C ILE A 419 -26.85 -19.13 -15.39
N PRO A 420 -27.58 -19.60 -16.42
CA PRO A 420 -28.29 -20.88 -16.49
C PRO A 420 -27.37 -22.11 -16.69
N LYS A 421 -27.86 -23.30 -16.30
CA LYS A 421 -27.06 -24.55 -16.19
C LYS A 421 -26.41 -25.03 -17.49
N TYR A 422 -27.06 -24.83 -18.64
CA TYR A 422 -26.57 -25.35 -19.91
C TYR A 422 -25.32 -24.61 -20.42
N LEU A 423 -25.03 -23.39 -19.94
CA LEU A 423 -23.91 -22.58 -20.44
C LEU A 423 -22.54 -23.19 -20.13
N LEU A 424 -22.38 -23.82 -18.97
CA LEU A 424 -21.11 -24.47 -18.63
C LEU A 424 -20.81 -25.63 -19.58
N TYR A 425 -21.79 -26.49 -19.84
CA TYR A 425 -21.67 -27.64 -20.75
C TYR A 425 -21.51 -27.20 -22.19
N LEU A 426 -22.28 -26.18 -22.62
CA LEU A 426 -22.15 -25.61 -23.95
C LEU A 426 -20.72 -25.09 -24.16
N ASN A 427 -20.19 -24.31 -23.21
CA ASN A 427 -18.82 -23.83 -23.28
C ASN A 427 -17.81 -25.00 -23.31
N GLY A 428 -17.96 -26.01 -22.45
CA GLY A 428 -17.11 -27.21 -22.46
C GLY A 428 -17.08 -27.89 -23.82
N PHE A 429 -18.24 -28.09 -24.44
CA PHE A 429 -18.37 -28.66 -25.77
C PHE A 429 -17.67 -27.80 -26.83
N THR A 430 -17.84 -26.47 -26.80
CA THR A 430 -17.17 -25.58 -27.76
C THR A 430 -15.65 -25.62 -27.68
N ARG A 431 -15.07 -25.91 -26.51
CA ARG A 431 -13.62 -26.01 -26.30
C ARG A 431 -13.00 -27.29 -26.86
N LEU A 432 -13.81 -28.26 -27.28
CA LEU A 432 -13.33 -29.45 -28.02
C LEU A 432 -12.93 -29.12 -29.47
N PHE A 433 -13.36 -27.97 -29.98
CA PHE A 433 -13.12 -27.53 -31.35
C PHE A 433 -12.01 -26.47 -31.39
N PRO A 434 -11.40 -26.23 -32.57
CA PRO A 434 -10.45 -25.13 -32.75
C PRO A 434 -11.03 -23.79 -32.30
N VAL A 435 -10.18 -22.92 -31.76
CA VAL A 435 -10.56 -21.61 -31.18
C VAL A 435 -11.47 -20.78 -32.11
N LYS A 436 -11.26 -20.86 -33.43
CA LYS A 436 -12.08 -20.17 -34.44
C LYS A 436 -13.56 -20.56 -34.39
N CYS A 437 -13.90 -21.82 -34.07
CA CYS A 437 -15.27 -22.26 -33.90
C CYS A 437 -15.94 -21.58 -32.68
N GLY A 438 -15.19 -21.41 -31.59
CA GLY A 438 -15.65 -20.66 -30.43
C GLY A 438 -15.89 -19.17 -30.74
N VAL A 439 -15.03 -18.56 -31.56
CA VAL A 439 -15.22 -17.17 -32.03
C VAL A 439 -16.49 -17.04 -32.87
N LEU A 440 -16.70 -17.95 -33.83
CA LEU A 440 -17.93 -17.97 -34.65
C LEU A 440 -19.21 -18.06 -33.80
N LEU A 441 -19.20 -18.89 -32.75
CA LEU A 441 -20.34 -19.00 -31.83
C LEU A 441 -20.53 -17.72 -31.01
N LYS A 442 -19.45 -17.07 -30.54
CA LYS A 442 -19.55 -15.77 -29.85
C LYS A 442 -20.17 -14.71 -30.76
N ASP A 443 -19.71 -14.62 -31.99
CA ASP A 443 -20.23 -13.68 -32.99
C ASP A 443 -21.70 -13.99 -33.34
N PHE A 444 -22.07 -15.28 -33.39
CA PHE A 444 -23.45 -15.70 -33.62
C PHE A 444 -24.39 -15.30 -32.48
N PHE A 445 -24.02 -15.59 -31.22
CA PHE A 445 -24.84 -15.27 -30.04
C PHE A 445 -24.89 -13.77 -29.74
N ASN A 446 -23.85 -13.02 -30.14
CA ASN A 446 -23.73 -11.56 -30.03
C ASN A 446 -24.33 -11.01 -28.73
N SER A 447 -23.68 -11.32 -27.62
CA SER A 447 -24.13 -10.94 -26.29
C SER A 447 -22.97 -10.40 -25.45
N GLY A 448 -23.22 -9.39 -24.64
CA GLY A 448 -22.21 -8.78 -23.80
C GLY A 448 -22.75 -7.59 -23.01
N VAL A 449 -21.84 -6.76 -22.51
CA VAL A 449 -22.18 -5.53 -21.80
C VAL A 449 -21.52 -4.37 -22.52
N HIS A 450 -22.30 -3.33 -22.82
CA HIS A 450 -21.75 -2.09 -23.36
C HIS A 450 -20.87 -1.37 -22.34
N SER A 451 -20.08 -0.41 -22.81
CA SER A 451 -19.29 0.46 -21.95
C SER A 451 -20.19 1.33 -21.08
N ASP A 452 -19.83 1.47 -19.81
CA ASP A 452 -20.41 2.39 -18.85
C ASP A 452 -20.00 3.85 -19.15
N LEU A 453 -18.96 4.06 -19.97
CA LEU A 453 -18.36 5.38 -20.26
C LEU A 453 -18.93 6.09 -21.49
N THR A 454 -19.85 5.46 -22.22
CA THR A 454 -20.52 6.05 -23.39
C THR A 454 -22.03 6.06 -23.17
N GLU A 455 -22.73 7.10 -23.63
CA GLU A 455 -24.20 7.22 -23.62
C GLU A 455 -24.90 5.97 -24.18
#